data_AF-A0A7V7F4P3-F1
#
_entry.id   AF-A0A7V7F4P3-F1
#
_cell.length_a   1.000
_cell.length_b   1.000
_cell.length_c   1.000
_cell.angle_alpha   90.00
_cell.angle_beta   90.00
_cell.angle_gamma   90.00
#
_symmetry.space_group_name_H-M   'P 1'
#
loop_
_entity.id
_entity.type
_entity.pdbx_description
1 polymer ?
#
loop_
_entity_poly.entity_id
_entity_poly.type
_entity_poly.pdbx_seq_one_letter_code
_entity_poly.pdbx_strand_id
1 'polypeptide(L)'
;MNSLGVVKNIVEAVGMDISYAYEDLVFLEHNGFLLQFSENGQEVLVHVNREADQAVAGHDVDRLLAAALDHDLPFVKGSLYTLSQEDDENIRIEFSAAGCRG
;
A
#
# COMPACT_ATOMS: atom_id res chain seq x y z
N MET A 1 -14.07 -10.35 -12.20
CA MET A 1 -13.85 -8.95 -11.78
C MET A 1 -12.46 -8.90 -11.19
N ASN A 2 -11.57 -8.05 -11.70
CA ASN A 2 -10.18 -8.03 -11.27
C ASN A 2 -10.05 -7.13 -10.04
N SER A 3 -9.47 -7.63 -8.95
CA SER A 3 -9.32 -6.93 -7.66
C SER A 3 -8.60 -5.57 -7.79
N LEU A 4 -7.72 -5.43 -8.79
CA LEU A 4 -7.04 -4.18 -9.12
C LEU A 4 -7.99 -3.02 -9.45
N GLY A 5 -9.11 -3.28 -10.13
CA GLY A 5 -10.07 -2.23 -10.47
C GLY A 5 -10.78 -1.65 -9.25
N VAL A 6 -11.02 -2.49 -8.24
CA VAL A 6 -11.60 -2.06 -6.95
C VAL A 6 -10.59 -1.22 -6.18
N VAL A 7 -9.34 -1.70 -6.08
CA VAL A 7 -8.26 -0.96 -5.41
C VAL A 7 -8.06 0.41 -6.05
N LYS A 8 -8.02 0.48 -7.39
CA LYS A 8 -7.88 1.75 -8.10
C LYS A 8 -9.01 2.73 -7.75
N ASN A 9 -10.27 2.30 -7.79
CA ASN A 9 -11.40 3.15 -7.41
C ASN A 9 -11.29 3.66 -5.97
N ILE A 10 -10.88 2.82 -5.02
CA ILE A 10 -10.72 3.20 -3.61
C ILE A 10 -9.62 4.26 -3.46
N VAL A 11 -8.47 4.04 -4.12
CA VAL A 11 -7.32 4.95 -4.11
C VAL A 11 -7.68 6.30 -4.73
N GLU A 12 -8.37 6.30 -5.88
CA GLU A 12 -8.84 7.54 -6.52
C GLU A 12 -9.91 8.25 -5.66
N ALA A 13 -10.77 7.52 -4.95
CA ALA A 13 -11.81 8.10 -4.09
C ALA A 13 -11.23 8.89 -2.90
N VAL A 14 -10.04 8.53 -2.43
CA VAL A 14 -9.33 9.26 -1.37
C VAL A 14 -8.39 10.34 -1.91
N GLY A 15 -8.36 10.53 -3.24
CA GLY A 15 -7.55 11.55 -3.92
C GLY A 15 -6.09 11.16 -4.11
N MET A 16 -5.82 9.85 -4.18
CA MET A 16 -4.48 9.31 -4.44
C MET A 16 -4.45 8.66 -5.83
N ASP A 17 -3.25 8.48 -6.37
CA ASP A 17 -3.06 7.89 -7.71
C ASP A 17 -2.04 6.73 -7.67
N ILE A 18 -2.27 5.75 -8.54
CA ILE A 18 -1.43 4.56 -8.67
C ILE A 18 -0.33 4.87 -9.67
N SER A 19 0.92 4.80 -9.22
CA SER A 19 2.08 5.00 -10.08
C SER A 19 2.41 3.75 -10.88
N TYR A 20 2.50 2.60 -10.21
CA TYR A 20 2.83 1.31 -10.83
C TYR A 20 2.01 0.20 -10.19
N ALA A 21 1.40 -0.67 -11.01
CA ALA A 21 0.68 -1.84 -10.52
C ALA A 21 1.31 -3.12 -11.09
N TYR A 22 1.87 -3.94 -10.21
CA TYR A 22 2.27 -5.31 -10.45
C TYR A 22 1.08 -6.25 -10.20
N GLU A 23 1.28 -7.55 -10.42
CA GLU A 23 0.24 -8.58 -10.27
C GLU A 23 -0.32 -8.65 -8.84
N ASP A 24 0.57 -8.50 -7.85
CA ASP A 24 0.23 -8.59 -6.42
C ASP A 24 0.57 -7.30 -5.65
N LEU A 25 1.31 -6.36 -6.25
CA LEU A 25 1.82 -5.18 -5.54
C LEU A 25 1.52 -3.89 -6.30
N VAL A 26 1.03 -2.88 -5.61
CA VAL A 26 0.61 -1.60 -6.18
C VAL A 26 1.32 -0.46 -5.46
N PHE A 27 2.03 0.34 -6.24
CA PHE A 27 2.73 1.54 -5.84
C PHE A 27 1.88 2.78 -6.10
N LEU A 28 1.90 3.70 -5.16
CA LEU A 28 1.25 5.00 -5.27
C LEU A 28 2.25 6.08 -5.65
N GLU A 29 1.76 7.14 -6.31
CA GLU A 29 2.58 8.27 -6.75
C GLU A 29 3.37 8.91 -5.60
N HIS A 30 2.75 9.04 -4.43
CA HIS A 30 3.37 9.67 -3.28
C HIS A 30 4.48 8.83 -2.60
N ASN A 31 4.68 7.56 -3.00
CA ASN A 31 5.63 6.61 -2.40
C ASN A 31 5.58 6.52 -0.86
N GLY A 32 4.51 7.02 -0.24
CA GLY A 32 4.32 7.05 1.21
C GLY A 32 3.93 5.70 1.77
N PHE A 33 3.26 4.89 0.95
CA PHE A 33 2.87 3.53 1.27
C PHE A 33 2.60 2.74 -0.02
N LEU A 34 2.57 1.41 0.08
CA LEU A 34 2.27 0.49 -1.01
C LEU A 34 1.14 -0.46 -0.59
N LEU A 35 0.48 -1.05 -1.58
CA LEU A 35 -0.60 -2.01 -1.38
C LEU A 35 -0.13 -3.37 -1.91
N GLN A 36 -0.30 -4.41 -1.13
CA GLN A 36 0.03 -5.79 -1.51
C GLN A 36 -1.24 -6.63 -1.37
N PHE A 37 -1.61 -7.36 -2.41
CA PHE A 37 -2.71 -8.31 -2.33
C PHE A 37 -2.27 -9.51 -1.47
N SER A 38 -3.16 -10.00 -0.62
CA SER A 38 -2.89 -11.26 0.09
C SER A 38 -2.84 -12.42 -0.89
N GLU A 39 -2.12 -13.51 -0.57
CA GLU A 39 -2.05 -14.72 -1.40
C GLU A 39 -3.43 -15.31 -1.73
N ASN A 40 -4.42 -15.07 -0.87
CA ASN A 40 -5.80 -15.52 -1.08
C ASN A 40 -6.63 -14.54 -1.93
N GLY A 41 -6.10 -13.35 -2.24
CA GLY A 41 -6.77 -12.28 -2.98
C GLY A 41 -7.96 -11.66 -2.25
N GLN A 42 -8.13 -11.97 -0.97
CA GLN A 42 -9.30 -11.58 -0.17
C GLN A 42 -9.11 -10.29 0.62
N GLU A 43 -7.87 -9.82 0.75
CA GLU A 43 -7.53 -8.61 1.51
C GLU A 43 -6.31 -7.93 0.91
N VAL A 44 -6.13 -6.64 1.23
CA VAL A 44 -5.02 -5.81 0.76
C VAL A 44 -4.21 -5.33 1.94
N LEU A 45 -2.95 -5.75 2.00
CA LEU A 45 -1.96 -5.32 2.98
C LEU A 45 -1.38 -3.96 2.59
N VAL A 46 -1.55 -2.99 3.49
CA VAL A 46 -1.06 -1.63 3.31
C VAL A 46 0.25 -1.46 4.04
N HIS A 47 1.36 -1.44 3.31
CA HIS A 47 2.69 -1.28 3.89
C HIS A 47 3.12 0.17 3.83
N VAL A 48 3.58 0.73 4.94
CA VAL A 48 3.98 2.15 5.00
C VAL A 48 5.48 2.28 4.72
N ASN A 49 5.86 3.26 3.91
CA ASN A 49 7.27 3.53 3.66
C ASN A 49 7.90 4.13 4.93
N ARG A 50 8.97 3.50 5.42
CA ARG A 50 9.71 3.95 6.60
C ARG A 50 10.42 5.28 6.38
N GLU A 51 10.82 5.56 5.15
CA GLU A 51 11.51 6.80 4.76
C GLU A 51 10.53 7.94 4.49
N ALA A 52 9.24 7.63 4.33
CA ALA A 52 8.20 8.63 4.20
C ALA A 52 7.77 9.20 5.56
N ASP A 53 7.12 10.35 5.50
CA ASP A 53 6.56 11.01 6.68
C ASP A 53 5.44 10.16 7.29
N GLN A 54 5.70 9.58 8.46
CA GLN A 54 4.78 8.66 9.13
C GLN A 54 3.45 9.33 9.52
N ALA A 55 3.44 10.64 9.76
CA ALA A 55 2.22 11.35 10.10
C ALA A 55 1.33 11.53 8.87
N VAL A 56 1.92 11.90 7.74
CA VAL A 56 1.20 12.02 6.45
C VAL A 56 0.75 10.64 5.97
N ALA A 57 1.67 9.68 5.86
CA ALA A 57 1.36 8.33 5.40
C ALA A 57 0.34 7.64 6.31
N GLY A 58 0.46 7.80 7.63
CA GLY A 58 -0.53 7.27 8.57
C GLY A 58 -1.93 7.85 8.36
N HIS A 59 -2.03 9.15 8.09
CA HIS A 59 -3.30 9.81 7.80
C HIS A 59 -3.90 9.33 6.47
N ASP A 60 -3.09 9.21 5.41
CA ASP A 60 -3.55 8.72 4.11
C ASP A 60 -3.99 7.25 4.16
N VAL A 61 -3.25 6.41 4.88
CA VAL A 61 -3.63 5.01 5.13
C VAL A 61 -4.94 4.92 5.91
N ASP A 62 -5.17 5.76 6.91
CA ASP A 62 -6.42 5.75 7.68
C ASP A 62 -7.62 6.13 6.80
N ARG A 63 -7.46 7.13 5.93
CA ARG A 63 -8.48 7.51 4.93
C ARG A 63 -8.75 6.39 3.93
N LEU A 64 -7.69 5.72 3.46
CA LEU A 64 -7.81 4.59 2.55
C LEU A 64 -8.55 3.42 3.19
N LEU A 65 -8.21 3.07 4.42
CA LEU A 65 -8.90 2.03 5.20
C LEU A 65 -10.37 2.37 5.37
N ALA A 66 -10.69 3.62 5.72
CA ALA A 66 -12.06 4.08 5.86
C ALA A 66 -12.85 3.98 4.54
N ALA A 67 -12.23 4.33 3.41
CA ALA A 67 -12.85 4.17 2.09
C ALA A 67 -13.05 2.69 1.73
N ALA A 68 -12.09 1.82 2.06
CA ALA A 68 -12.17 0.40 1.81
C ALA A 68 -13.29 -0.31 2.60
N LEU A 69 -13.74 0.24 3.75
CA LEU A 69 -14.85 -0.33 4.52
C LEU A 69 -16.17 -0.38 3.74
N ASP A 70 -16.35 0.48 2.73
CA ASP A 70 -17.53 0.48 1.87
C ASP A 70 -17.47 -0.60 0.78
N HIS A 71 -16.32 -1.27 0.63
CA HIS A 71 -16.06 -2.26 -0.41
C HIS A 71 -15.89 -3.68 0.18
N ASP A 72 -16.15 -4.69 -0.65
CA ASP A 72 -15.98 -6.12 -0.32
C ASP A 72 -14.49 -6.56 -0.27
N LEU A 73 -13.56 -5.60 -0.17
CA LEU A 73 -12.13 -5.85 -0.15
C LEU A 73 -11.52 -5.12 1.06
N PRO A 74 -11.35 -5.80 2.20
CA PRO A 74 -10.77 -5.20 3.39
C PRO A 74 -9.31 -4.84 3.16
N PHE A 75 -8.95 -3.62 3.56
CA PHE A 75 -7.55 -3.19 3.61
C PHE A 75 -7.08 -3.36 5.05
N VAL A 76 -5.87 -3.87 5.23
CA VAL A 76 -5.28 -4.17 6.54
C VAL A 76 -3.92 -3.50 6.65
N LYS A 77 -3.63 -2.90 7.81
CA LYS A 77 -2.30 -2.30 8.07
C LYS A 77 -1.27 -3.42 8.10
N GLY A 78 -0.32 -3.36 7.18
CA GLY A 78 0.78 -4.29 7.04
C GLY A 78 2.03 -3.85 7.80
N SER A 79 3.17 -4.25 7.27
CA SER A 79 4.50 -3.92 7.80
C SER A 79 5.06 -2.62 7.21
N LEU A 80 6.12 -2.07 7.80
CA LEU A 80 6.87 -1.00 7.17
C LEU A 80 7.70 -1.55 6.03
N TYR A 81 7.96 -0.76 4.99
CA TYR A 81 8.93 -1.11 3.96
C TYR A 81 9.95 0.01 3.77
N THR A 82 11.12 -0.36 3.25
CA THR A 82 12.15 0.56 2.77
C THR A 82 12.31 0.33 1.27
N LEU A 83 12.46 1.40 0.49
CA LEU A 83 12.64 1.30 -0.95
C LEU A 83 14.03 1.81 -1.33
N SER A 84 14.88 0.90 -1.79
CA SER A 84 16.24 1.19 -2.23
C SER A 84 16.32 1.01 -3.74
N GLN A 85 16.75 2.03 -4.48
CA GLN A 85 17.17 1.85 -5.87
C GLN A 85 18.55 1.17 -5.88
N GLU A 86 18.65 -0.02 -6.48
CA GLU A 86 19.96 -0.68 -6.68
C GLU A 86 20.58 -0.25 -8.02
N ASP A 87 19.78 -0.12 -9.09
CA ASP A 87 20.23 0.30 -10.44
C ASP A 87 19.11 1.08 -11.17
N ASP A 88 19.39 1.63 -12.36
CA ASP A 88 18.46 2.40 -13.20
C ASP A 88 17.11 1.69 -13.48
N GLU A 89 17.08 0.35 -13.42
CA GLU A 89 15.88 -0.47 -13.70
C GLU A 89 15.44 -1.36 -12.53
N ASN A 90 16.21 -1.41 -11.43
CA ASN A 90 15.93 -2.33 -10.32
C ASN A 90 15.68 -1.58 -8.99
N ILE A 91 14.49 -1.80 -8.45
CA ILE A 91 14.12 -1.37 -7.09
C ILE A 91 14.15 -2.57 -6.15
N ARG A 92 14.79 -2.42 -5.00
CA ARG A 92 14.73 -3.36 -3.88
C ARG A 92 13.76 -2.84 -2.84
N ILE A 93 12.80 -3.67 -2.47
CA ILE A 93 11.84 -3.40 -1.40
C ILE A 93 12.18 -4.32 -0.24
N GLU A 94 12.43 -3.75 0.93
CA GLU A 94 12.67 -4.51 2.16
C GLU A 94 11.53 -4.30 3.14
N PHE A 95 10.76 -5.35 3.38
CA PHE A 95 9.70 -5.34 4.39
C PHE A 95 10.29 -5.57 5.77
N SER A 96 10.14 -4.57 6.64
CA SER A 96 10.48 -4.65 8.05
C SER A 96 9.19 -4.75 8.85
N ALA A 97 9.00 -5.86 9.58
CA ALA A 97 7.89 -5.98 10.52
C ALA A 97 7.86 -4.72 11.40
N ALA A 98 6.75 -3.96 11.34
CA ALA A 98 6.56 -2.80 12.20
C ALA A 98 6.62 -3.33 13.63
N GLY A 99 7.73 -3.05 14.32
CA GLY A 99 8.13 -3.81 15.49
C GLY A 99 7.05 -3.86 16.55
N CYS A 100 6.33 -4.98 16.65
CA CYS A 100 5.71 -5.40 17.89
C CYS A 100 6.85 -5.82 18.82
N ARG A 101 7.37 -4.88 19.61
CA ARG A 101 8.27 -5.19 20.71
C ARG A 101 7.61 -4.77 22.01
N GLY A 102 6.94 -5.76 22.62
CA GLY A 102 6.81 -6.00 24.06
C GLY A 102 6.10 -4.95 24.91
#